data_AF-A0A917H4S4-F1
#
_entry.id   AF-A0A917H4S4-F1
#
_cell.length_a   1.000
_cell.length_b   1.000
_cell.length_c   1.000
_cell.angle_alpha   90.00
_cell.angle_beta   90.00
_cell.angle_gamma   90.00
#
_symmetry.space_group_name_H-M   'P 1'
#
loop_
_entity.id
_entity.type
_entity.pdbx_description
1 polymer ?
#
loop_
_entity_poly.entity_id
_entity_poly.type
_entity_poly.pdbx_seq_one_letter_code
_entity_poly.pdbx_strand_id
1 'polypeptide(L)'
;MAREQARLLRQAIHRAGIARDQLWLHYFSLGGEAGEIEVDAYLHQSFALPPFQRDLLAHAANELIARIPRPRAPYVSDLVDGDNAAED
;
A
#
# COMPACT_ATOMS: atom_id res chain seq x y z
N MET A 1 14.37 -10.87 -10.08
CA MET A 1 13.82 -9.50 -10.08
C MET A 1 12.29 -9.47 -10.03
N ALA A 2 11.55 -9.98 -11.04
CA ALA A 2 10.08 -9.87 -11.07
C ALA A 2 9.35 -10.51 -9.86
N ARG A 3 9.70 -11.75 -9.47
CA ARG A 3 9.10 -12.41 -8.29
C ARG A 3 9.40 -11.69 -6.98
N GLU A 4 10.59 -11.09 -6.88
CA GLU A 4 11.01 -10.35 -5.69
C GLU A 4 10.23 -9.04 -5.57
N GLN A 5 10.07 -8.30 -6.68
CA GLN A 5 9.23 -7.11 -6.73
C GLN A 5 7.78 -7.43 -6.35
N ALA A 6 7.20 -8.52 -6.88
CA ALA A 6 5.87 -8.98 -6.51
C ALA A 6 5.73 -9.27 -5.01
N ARG A 7 6.74 -9.96 -4.44
CA ARG A 7 6.77 -10.28 -3.00
C ARG A 7 6.78 -9.02 -2.14
N LEU A 8 7.67 -8.08 -2.46
CA LEU A 8 7.82 -6.84 -1.71
C LEU A 8 6.57 -5.96 -1.85
N LEU A 9 5.99 -5.88 -3.05
CA LEU A 9 4.73 -5.19 -3.29
C LEU A 9 3.59 -5.78 -2.44
N ARG A 10 3.41 -7.11 -2.48
CA ARG A 10 2.39 -7.81 -1.67
C ARG A 10 2.58 -7.56 -0.18
N GLN A 11 3.82 -7.53 0.30
CA GLN A 11 4.11 -7.22 1.70
C GLN A 11 3.81 -5.76 2.05
N ALA A 12 4.11 -4.81 1.16
CA ALA A 12 3.85 -3.40 1.38
C ALA A 12 2.35 -3.11 1.52
N ILE A 13 1.53 -3.59 0.59
CA ILE A 13 0.07 -3.41 0.64
C ILE A 13 -0.55 -4.10 1.85
N HIS A 14 -0.04 -5.28 2.24
CA HIS A 14 -0.51 -5.98 3.42
C HIS A 14 -0.22 -5.20 4.71
N ARG A 15 1.00 -4.66 4.86
CA ARG A 15 1.37 -3.82 6.02
C ARG A 15 0.58 -2.52 6.08
N ALA A 16 0.20 -1.99 4.92
CA ALA A 16 -0.60 -0.78 4.80
C ALA A 16 -2.11 -1.01 4.95
N GLY A 17 -2.57 -2.27 5.08
CA GLY A 17 -4.00 -2.59 5.13
C GLY A 17 -4.74 -2.31 3.82
N ILE A 18 -4.03 -2.24 2.69
CA ILE A 18 -4.60 -1.99 1.36
C ILE A 18 -5.13 -3.31 0.80
N ALA A 19 -6.40 -3.32 0.40
CA ALA A 19 -7.03 -4.48 -0.21
C ALA A 19 -6.57 -4.65 -1.69
N ARG A 20 -6.60 -5.89 -2.20
CA ARG A 20 -6.06 -6.22 -3.53
C ARG A 20 -6.88 -5.62 -4.67
N ASP A 21 -8.20 -5.62 -4.51
CA ASP A 21 -9.18 -4.95 -5.36
C ASP A 21 -8.93 -3.44 -5.42
N GLN A 22 -8.64 -2.81 -4.27
CA GLN A 22 -8.30 -1.39 -4.20
C GLN A 22 -7.00 -1.08 -4.95
N LEU A 23 -5.97 -1.92 -4.79
CA LEU A 23 -4.73 -1.79 -5.57
C LEU A 23 -5.00 -1.90 -7.07
N TRP A 24 -5.76 -2.92 -7.48
CA TRP A 24 -6.08 -3.16 -8.88
C TRP A 24 -6.87 -2.01 -9.49
N LEU A 25 -7.93 -1.53 -8.82
CA LEU A 25 -8.73 -0.39 -9.27
C LEU A 25 -7.89 0.87 -9.45
N HIS A 26 -6.99 1.16 -8.50
CA HIS A 26 -6.14 2.34 -8.60
C HIS A 26 -5.11 2.20 -9.73
N TYR A 27 -4.46 1.04 -9.85
CA TYR A 27 -3.58 0.71 -10.97
C TYR A 27 -4.29 0.83 -12.33
N PHE A 28 -5.52 0.33 -12.44
CA PHE A 28 -6.32 0.43 -13.66
C PHE A 28 -6.65 1.88 -14.01
N SER A 29 -6.98 2.71 -13.00
CA SER A 29 -7.22 4.14 -13.20
C SER A 29 -6.00 4.91 -13.71
N LEU A 30 -4.79 4.39 -13.49
CA LEU A 30 -3.52 4.94 -13.98
C LEU A 30 -3.14 4.41 -15.39
N GLY A 31 -4.02 3.66 -16.05
CA GLY A 31 -3.79 3.08 -17.37
C GLY A 31 -3.15 1.69 -17.34
N GLY A 32 -3.26 0.98 -16.22
CA GLY A 32 -2.83 -0.42 -16.12
C GLY A 32 -3.61 -1.33 -17.07
N GLU A 33 -2.91 -2.20 -17.79
CA GLU A 33 -3.51 -3.03 -18.86
C GLU A 33 -3.87 -4.44 -18.39
N ALA A 34 -3.31 -4.88 -17.27
CA ALA A 34 -3.55 -6.21 -16.71
C ALA A 34 -4.91 -6.30 -16.00
N GLY A 35 -5.61 -7.42 -16.19
CA GLY A 35 -6.84 -7.73 -15.48
C GLY A 35 -6.62 -8.03 -14.00
N GLU A 36 -7.71 -8.00 -13.21
CA GLU A 36 -7.65 -8.24 -11.76
C GLU A 36 -7.02 -9.60 -11.42
N ILE A 37 -7.38 -10.64 -12.16
CA ILE A 37 -6.86 -12.00 -11.98
C ILE A 37 -5.36 -12.08 -12.30
N GLU A 38 -4.88 -11.36 -13.33
CA GLU A 38 -3.46 -11.33 -13.68
C GLU A 38 -2.64 -10.58 -12.62
N VAL A 39 -3.20 -9.51 -12.06
CA VAL A 39 -2.60 -8.79 -10.92
C VAL A 39 -2.54 -9.68 -9.68
N ASP A 40 -3.62 -10.40 -9.37
CA ASP A 40 -3.64 -11.35 -8.25
C ASP A 40 -2.60 -12.47 -8.45
N ALA A 41 -2.56 -13.08 -9.63
CA ALA A 41 -1.58 -14.10 -9.98
C ALA A 41 -0.14 -13.58 -9.92
N TYR A 42 0.09 -12.33 -10.32
CA TYR A 42 1.39 -11.67 -10.19
C TYR A 42 1.79 -11.48 -8.72
N LEU A 43 0.89 -10.97 -7.88
CA LEU A 43 1.13 -10.82 -6.43
C LEU A 43 1.41 -12.17 -5.76
N HIS A 44 0.80 -13.24 -6.25
CA HIS A 44 1.04 -14.62 -5.83
C HIS A 44 2.23 -15.29 -6.54
N GLN A 45 3.03 -14.55 -7.31
CA GLN A 45 4.23 -15.02 -8.02
C GLN A 45 3.97 -16.18 -9.00
N SER A 46 2.70 -16.42 -9.35
CA SER A 46 2.23 -17.48 -10.24
C SER A 46 2.14 -17.00 -11.70
N PHE A 47 2.23 -15.70 -11.92
CA PHE A 47 2.27 -15.05 -13.23
C PHE A 47 3.32 -13.93 -13.25
N ALA A 48 3.86 -13.61 -14.42
CA ALA A 48 4.86 -12.56 -14.58
C ALA A 48 4.32 -11.45 -15.48
N LEU A 49 4.21 -10.24 -14.93
CA LEU A 49 3.82 -9.06 -15.69
C LEU A 49 5.02 -8.39 -16.37
N PRO A 50 4.79 -7.66 -17.49
CA PRO A 50 5.81 -6.81 -18.10
C PRO A 50 6.39 -5.80 -17.10
N PRO A 51 7.68 -5.39 -17.22
CA PRO A 51 8.31 -4.44 -16.29
C PRO A 51 7.49 -3.19 -16.02
N PHE A 52 6.97 -2.56 -17.08
CA PHE A 52 6.15 -1.36 -16.97
C PHE A 52 4.91 -1.57 -16.09
N GLN A 53 4.16 -2.65 -16.29
CA GLN A 53 2.97 -2.96 -15.50
C GLN A 53 3.32 -3.24 -14.03
N ARG A 54 4.48 -3.85 -13.76
CA ARG A 54 4.97 -4.08 -12.39
C ARG A 54 5.33 -2.78 -11.67
N ASP A 55 5.97 -1.85 -12.37
CA ASP A 55 6.34 -0.55 -11.83
C ASP A 55 5.11 0.34 -11.63
N LEU A 56 4.12 0.25 -12.53
CA LEU A 56 2.84 0.94 -12.38
C LEU A 56 2.05 0.44 -11.17
N LEU A 57 2.03 -0.88 -10.92
CA LEU A 57 1.46 -1.45 -9.68
C LEU A 57 2.20 -0.95 -8.43
N ALA A 58 3.52 -0.86 -8.48
CA ALA A 58 4.30 -0.30 -7.37
C ALA A 58 3.99 1.18 -7.14
N HIS A 59 3.83 1.95 -8.22
CA HIS A 59 3.44 3.35 -8.15
C HIS A 59 2.04 3.52 -7.54
N ALA A 60 1.06 2.74 -8.01
CA ALA A 60 -0.30 2.71 -7.48
C ALA A 60 -0.31 2.41 -5.97
N ALA A 61 0.44 1.39 -5.54
CA ALA A 61 0.57 1.05 -4.13
C ALA A 61 1.18 2.21 -3.31
N ASN A 62 2.23 2.85 -3.82
CA ASN A 62 2.88 3.96 -3.14
C ASN A 62 1.94 5.17 -2.98
N GLU A 63 1.12 5.50 -3.99
CA GLU A 63 0.12 6.55 -3.87
C GLU A 63 -0.95 6.23 -2.83
N LEU A 64 -1.42 4.99 -2.77
CA LEU A 64 -2.37 4.55 -1.75
C LEU A 64 -1.76 4.60 -0.34
N ILE A 65 -0.50 4.16 -0.18
CA ILE A 65 0.22 4.22 1.10
C ILE A 65 0.44 5.68 1.54
N ALA A 66 0.74 6.59 0.62
CA ALA A 66 0.96 7.99 0.93
C ALA A 66 -0.29 8.69 1.49
N ARG A 67 -1.49 8.18 1.19
CA ARG A 67 -2.76 8.70 1.73
C ARG A 67 -3.04 8.29 3.17
N ILE A 68 -2.30 7.31 3.71
CA ILE A 68 -2.48 6.83 5.08
C ILE A 68 -1.82 7.84 6.03
N PRO A 69 -2.58 8.44 6.97
CA PRO A 69 -2.01 9.33 7.97
C PRO A 69 -0.94 8.61 8.79
N ARG A 70 0.21 9.25 8.97
CA ARG A 70 1.29 8.71 9.81
C ARG A 70 1.12 9.25 11.23
N PRO A 71 0.88 8.39 12.25
CA PRO A 71 0.84 8.87 13.63
C PRO A 71 2.19 9.49 13.98
N ARG A 72 2.15 10.63 14.68
CA ARG A 72 3.35 11.24 15.24
C ARG A 72 3.64 10.62 16.59
N ALA A 73 4.93 10.41 16.90
CA ALA A 73 5.32 10.07 18.25
C ALA A 73 4.96 11.25 19.17
N PRO A 74 4.30 11.01 20.32
CA PRO A 74 3.94 12.08 21.23
C PRO A 74 5.19 12.70 21.85
N TYR A 75 5.17 14.01 22.07
CA TYR A 75 6.12 14.67 22.96
C TYR A 75 5.70 14.47 24.42
N VAL A 76 6.65 14.60 25.35
CA VAL A 76 6.34 14.56 26.78
C VAL A 76 5.29 15.62 27.15
N SER A 77 5.32 16.80 26.51
CA SER A 77 4.30 17.85 26.70
C SER A 77 2.89 17.37 26.38
N ASP A 78 2.71 16.62 25.30
CA ASP A 78 1.41 16.12 24.85
C ASP A 78 0.79 15.12 25.86
N LEU A 79 1.63 14.49 26.69
CA LEU A 79 1.22 13.52 27.70
C LEU A 79 0.87 14.19 29.04
N VAL A 80 1.53 15.30 29.38
CA VAL A 80 1.31 16.03 30.65
C VAL A 80 0.04 16.89 30.58
N ASP A 81 -0.26 17.48 29.43
CA ASP A 81 -1.48 18.28 29.25
C ASP A 81 -2.75 17.40 29.21
N GLY A 82 -2.64 16.13 28.80
CA GLY A 82 -3.76 15.19 28.74
C GLY A 82 -4.21 14.66 30.11
N ASP A 83 -3.34 14.64 31.11
CA ASP A 83 -3.62 14.13 32.46
C ASP A 83 -4.42 15.16 33.29
N ASN A 84 -4.18 16.46 33.08
CA ASN A 84 -4.89 17.55 33.76
C ASN A 84 -6.31 17.82 33.22
N ALA A 85 -6.66 17.28 32.04
CA ALA A 85 -7.98 17.50 31.42
C ALA A 85 -9.04 16.47 31.84
N ALA A 86 -8.68 15.47 32.66
CA ALA A 86 -9.58 14.41 33.11
C ALA A 86 -10.19 14.65 34.51
N GLU A 87 -9.98 15.81 35.12
CA GLU A 87 -10.43 16.13 36.49
C GLU A 87 -11.58 17.18 36.62
N ASP A 88 -12.20 17.65 35.52
CA ASP A 88 -13.37 18.57 35.56
C ASP A 88 -14.67 17.93 35.05
#